data_AF-A0A5M3MQU5-F1
#
_entry.id   AF-A0A5M3MQU5-F1
#
_cell.length_a   1.000
_cell.length_b   1.000
_cell.length_c   1.000
_cell.angle_alpha   90.00
_cell.angle_beta   90.00
_cell.angle_gamma   90.00
#
_symmetry.space_group_name_H-M   'P 1'
#
loop_
_entity.id
_entity.type
_entity.pdbx_description
1 polymer ?
#
loop_
_entity_poly.entity_id
_entity_poly.type
_entity_poly.pdbx_seq_one_letter_code
_entity_poly.pdbx_strand_id
1 'polypeptide(L)'
;VHVHYRLVLKEAGISLNHLKNSSELVHAGRDLIVLQAIRDAFEIHLLHRDVSFANVVLFREKKGDRRLGLLTDWDFSCTTNENGVASDTHRTGTFPFMSLDVISCSPGFRHTVQDDMESLAYVLLFCSTILLDH
;
A
#
# COMPACT_ATOMS: atom_id res chain seq x y z
N VAL A 1 22.40 7.06 -15.00
CA VAL A 1 21.60 8.30 -15.13
C VAL A 1 20.26 8.01 -14.48
N HIS A 2 19.98 8.56 -13.30
CA HIS A 2 18.65 8.45 -12.69
C HIS A 2 17.74 9.51 -13.32
N VAL A 3 16.66 9.08 -13.98
CA VAL A 3 15.65 9.98 -14.54
C VAL A 3 14.56 10.13 -13.49
N HIS A 4 14.43 11.33 -12.93
CA HIS A 4 13.34 11.64 -12.02
C HIS A 4 12.10 12.02 -12.84
N TYR A 5 11.04 11.23 -12.74
CA TYR A 5 9.72 11.60 -13.26
C TYR A 5 8.86 12.16 -12.11
N ARG A 6 8.05 13.17 -12.40
CA ARG A 6 7.05 13.70 -11.47
C ARG A 6 5.68 13.48 -12.06
N LEU A 7 4.92 12.57 -11.47
CA LEU A 7 3.57 12.27 -11.92
C LEU A 7 2.59 13.19 -11.18
N VAL A 8 2.04 14.17 -11.90
CA VAL A 8 1.03 15.11 -11.35
C VAL A 8 -0.34 14.59 -11.75
N LEU A 9 -1.06 14.02 -10.78
CA LEU A 9 -2.46 13.61 -10.96
C LEU A 9 -3.38 14.82 -10.75
N LYS A 10 -4.46 14.91 -11.54
CA LYS A 10 -5.46 15.99 -11.46
C LYS A 10 -6.22 15.98 -10.14
N GLU A 11 -6.31 14.82 -9.50
CA GLU A 11 -6.96 14.60 -8.24
C GLU A 11 -5.91 14.50 -7.12
N ALA A 12 -5.85 15.50 -6.24
CA ALA A 12 -4.98 15.45 -5.06
C ALA A 12 -5.59 14.54 -3.99
N GLY A 13 -4.95 13.40 -3.72
CA GLY A 13 -5.25 12.58 -2.56
C GLY A 13 -4.97 13.33 -1.26
N ILE A 14 -5.79 13.09 -0.24
CA ILE A 14 -5.62 13.63 1.11
C ILE A 14 -4.92 12.56 1.95
N SER A 15 -3.90 12.93 2.72
CA SER A 15 -3.23 11.99 3.63
C SER A 15 -4.20 11.36 4.64
N LEU A 16 -3.96 10.11 5.01
CA LEU A 16 -4.68 9.39 6.07
C LEU A 16 -4.69 10.13 7.43
N ASN A 17 -3.81 11.10 7.66
CA ASN A 17 -3.88 11.97 8.85
C ASN A 17 -5.19 12.76 8.97
N HIS A 18 -6.00 12.86 7.90
CA HIS A 18 -7.26 13.59 7.88
C HIS A 18 -8.49 12.67 7.89
N LEU A 19 -8.32 11.43 8.37
CA LEU A 19 -9.42 10.52 8.65
C LEU A 19 -10.37 11.18 9.67
N LYS A 20 -11.67 11.21 9.36
CA LYS A 20 -12.67 11.82 10.24
C LYS A 20 -13.16 10.88 11.35
N ASN A 21 -13.15 9.58 11.11
CA ASN A 21 -13.69 8.57 12.01
C ASN A 21 -13.21 7.16 11.63
N SER A 22 -13.50 6.20 12.49
CA SER A 22 -13.17 4.78 12.30
C SER A 22 -13.81 4.17 11.06
N SER A 23 -14.97 4.69 10.64
CA SER A 23 -15.63 4.26 9.41
C SER A 23 -14.83 4.70 8.18
N GLU A 24 -14.25 5.91 8.15
CA GLU A 24 -13.35 6.30 7.06
C GLU A 24 -12.08 5.44 7.02
N LEU A 25 -11.57 4.97 8.17
CA LEU A 25 -10.43 4.06 8.21
C LEU A 25 -10.78 2.68 7.63
N VAL A 26 -11.90 2.12 8.10
CA VAL A 26 -12.41 0.86 7.55
C VAL A 26 -12.64 1.04 6.05
N HIS A 27 -13.27 2.11 5.59
CA HIS A 27 -13.40 2.35 4.16
C HIS A 27 -12.04 2.54 3.46
N ALA A 28 -11.07 3.24 4.04
CA ALA A 28 -9.78 3.47 3.37
C ALA A 28 -8.94 2.20 3.17
N GLY A 29 -8.89 1.31 4.18
CA GLY A 29 -8.10 0.07 4.07
C GLY A 29 -8.91 -1.20 3.80
N ARG A 30 -10.22 -1.22 4.12
CA ARG A 30 -11.16 -2.32 3.79
C ARG A 30 -11.99 -2.05 2.55
N ASP A 31 -12.35 -0.80 2.20
CA ASP A 31 -13.07 -0.63 0.93
C ASP A 31 -12.19 -1.13 -0.17
N LEU A 32 -12.83 -1.93 -1.01
CA LEU A 32 -12.33 -2.66 -2.15
C LEU A 32 -11.02 -2.12 -2.68
N ILE A 33 -10.86 -0.82 -2.91
CA ILE A 33 -9.83 -0.22 -3.75
C ILE A 33 -8.37 -0.47 -3.33
N VAL A 34 -7.96 -0.45 -2.06
CA VAL A 34 -6.53 -0.76 -1.74
C VAL A 34 -6.26 -2.25 -1.87
N LEU A 35 -7.14 -3.08 -1.33
CA LEU A 35 -7.04 -4.54 -1.46
C LEU A 35 -7.23 -4.99 -2.92
N GLN A 36 -8.07 -4.30 -3.67
CA GLN A 36 -8.33 -4.45 -5.10
C GLN A 36 -7.14 -3.96 -5.89
N ALA A 37 -6.46 -2.87 -5.51
CA ALA A 37 -5.24 -2.43 -6.17
C ALA A 37 -4.11 -3.46 -6.00
N ILE A 38 -3.96 -4.03 -4.79
CA ILE A 38 -3.02 -5.14 -4.55
C ILE A 38 -3.42 -6.36 -5.40
N ARG A 39 -4.71 -6.72 -5.42
CA ARG A 39 -5.21 -7.84 -6.22
C ARG A 39 -5.00 -7.64 -7.72
N ASP A 40 -5.36 -6.48 -8.24
CA ASP A 40 -5.30 -6.14 -9.66
C ASP A 40 -3.85 -6.03 -10.12
N ALA A 41 -2.96 -5.47 -9.28
CA ALA A 41 -1.53 -5.49 -9.52
C ALA A 41 -1.01 -6.94 -9.57
N PHE A 42 -1.43 -7.79 -8.64
CA PHE A 42 -1.01 -9.19 -8.64
C PHE A 42 -1.53 -9.96 -9.88
N GLU A 43 -2.75 -9.68 -10.34
CA GLU A 43 -3.31 -10.24 -11.58
C GLU A 43 -2.50 -9.85 -12.83
N ILE A 44 -1.83 -8.70 -12.83
CA ILE A 44 -0.90 -8.28 -13.90
C ILE A 44 0.58 -8.59 -13.57
N HIS A 45 0.82 -9.52 -12.64
CA HIS A 45 2.15 -9.94 -12.20
C HIS A 45 3.01 -8.81 -11.62
N LEU A 46 2.43 -7.94 -10.80
CA LEU A 46 3.11 -6.82 -10.15
C LEU A 46 2.89 -6.84 -8.63
N LEU A 47 3.95 -6.56 -7.87
CA LEU A 47 3.93 -6.35 -6.41
C LEU A 47 4.24 -4.91 -6.09
N HIS A 48 3.64 -4.37 -5.02
CA HIS A 48 3.86 -2.98 -4.59
C HIS A 48 5.16 -2.82 -3.82
N ARG A 49 5.38 -3.68 -2.81
CA ARG A 49 6.59 -3.76 -1.97
C ARG A 49 6.94 -2.58 -1.08
N ASP A 50 6.08 -1.57 -1.04
CA ASP A 50 6.13 -0.46 -0.08
C ASP A 50 4.74 0.01 0.35
N VAL A 51 3.87 -0.93 0.74
CA VAL A 51 2.57 -0.56 1.31
C VAL A 51 2.82 0.06 2.68
N SER A 52 2.49 1.35 2.82
CA SER A 52 2.77 2.12 4.03
C SER A 52 1.68 3.16 4.28
N PHE A 53 1.67 3.71 5.50
CA PHE A 53 0.75 4.79 5.86
C PHE A 53 0.85 6.01 4.92
N ALA A 54 2.07 6.34 4.45
CA ALA A 54 2.29 7.48 3.57
C ALA A 54 1.81 7.23 2.13
N ASN A 55 1.78 5.96 1.72
CA ASN A 55 1.49 5.53 0.36
C ASN A 55 0.01 5.21 0.15
N VAL A 56 -0.80 5.30 1.20
CA VAL A 56 -2.26 5.23 1.12
C VAL A 56 -2.83 6.65 1.26
N VAL A 57 -3.61 7.07 0.27
CA VAL A 57 -4.23 8.40 0.25
C VAL A 57 -5.74 8.31 0.10
N LEU A 58 -6.46 9.25 0.71
CA LEU A 58 -7.90 9.38 0.61
C LEU A 58 -8.27 10.24 -0.59
N PHE A 59 -9.05 9.69 -1.51
CA PHE A 59 -9.57 10.39 -2.67
C PHE A 59 -11.08 10.60 -2.55
N ARG A 60 -11.57 11.80 -2.87
CA ARG A 60 -13.02 12.09 -2.94
C ARG A 60 -13.46 12.09 -4.40
N GLU A 61 -14.37 11.19 -4.74
CA GLU A 61 -14.97 11.16 -6.06
C GLU A 61 -15.88 12.38 -6.27
N LYS A 62 -15.87 12.97 -7.48
CA LYS A 62 -16.62 14.22 -7.80
C LYS A 62 -18.14 14.10 -7.63
N LYS A 63 -18.68 12.88 -7.66
CA LYS A 63 -20.12 12.59 -7.54
C LYS A 63 -20.48 11.84 -6.25
N GLY A 64 -19.50 11.54 -5.41
CA GLY A 64 -19.69 10.78 -4.17
C GLY A 64 -19.42 11.64 -2.94
N ASP A 65 -20.20 11.43 -1.88
CA ASP A 65 -19.89 12.04 -0.58
C ASP A 65 -18.79 11.26 0.18
N ARG A 66 -18.45 10.06 -0.32
CA ARG A 66 -17.47 9.15 0.27
C ARG A 66 -16.05 9.45 -0.17
N ARG A 67 -15.11 9.22 0.75
CA ARG A 67 -13.66 9.19 0.50
C ARG A 67 -13.22 7.74 0.36
N LEU A 68 -12.40 7.47 -0.63
CA LEU A 68 -11.91 6.15 -1.04
C LEU A 68 -10.40 6.07 -0.80
N GLY A 69 -9.88 4.93 -0.37
CA GLY A 69 -8.44 4.70 -0.30
C GLY A 69 -7.84 4.46 -1.68
N LEU A 70 -6.70 5.07 -1.97
CA LEU A 70 -5.87 4.81 -3.15
C LEU A 70 -4.48 4.40 -2.70
N LEU A 71 -3.94 3.36 -3.33
CA LEU A 71 -2.55 2.94 -3.19
C LEU A 71 -1.69 3.68 -4.21
N THR A 72 -0.64 4.35 -3.72
CA THR A 72 0.25 5.22 -4.48
C THR A 72 1.71 4.83 -4.24
N ASP A 73 2.63 5.45 -4.97
CA ASP A 73 4.07 5.23 -4.85
C ASP A 73 4.53 3.81 -5.23
N TRP A 74 4.44 3.51 -6.53
CA TRP A 74 4.83 2.24 -7.12
C TRP A 74 6.33 2.18 -7.50
N ASP A 75 7.15 3.11 -7.00
CA ASP A 75 8.57 3.22 -7.40
C ASP A 75 9.41 2.01 -6.95
N PHE A 76 8.97 1.30 -5.90
CA PHE A 76 9.56 0.04 -5.44
C PHE A 76 8.88 -1.21 -6.00
N SER A 77 7.93 -1.05 -6.92
CA SER A 77 7.20 -2.17 -7.50
C SER A 77 8.11 -3.11 -8.28
N CYS A 78 7.71 -4.37 -8.35
CA CYS A 78 8.49 -5.42 -9.00
C CYS A 78 7.56 -6.42 -9.68
N THR A 79 7.96 -6.89 -10.86
CA THR A 79 7.24 -7.96 -11.55
C THR A 79 7.39 -9.29 -10.80
N THR A 80 6.41 -10.18 -10.93
CA THR A 80 6.48 -11.55 -10.40
C THR A 80 6.92 -12.55 -11.46
N ASN A 81 7.48 -13.67 -11.02
CA ASN A 81 7.63 -14.85 -11.87
C ASN A 81 6.34 -15.69 -11.88
N GLU A 82 6.36 -16.83 -12.58
CA GLU A 82 5.23 -17.78 -12.66
C GLU A 82 4.73 -18.29 -11.29
N ASN A 83 5.57 -18.23 -10.26
CA ASN A 83 5.24 -18.64 -8.90
C ASN A 83 4.65 -17.50 -8.04
N GLY A 84 4.46 -16.30 -8.61
CA GLY A 84 3.93 -15.15 -7.90
C GLY A 84 4.91 -14.49 -6.93
N VAL A 85 6.21 -14.76 -7.05
CA VAL A 85 7.25 -14.13 -6.21
C VAL A 85 8.03 -13.06 -7.00
N ALA A 86 8.47 -12.00 -6.33
CA ALA A 86 9.21 -10.88 -6.93
C ALA A 86 10.39 -11.35 -7.77
N SER A 87 10.62 -10.77 -8.96
CA SER A 87 11.70 -11.15 -9.87
C SER A 87 13.11 -10.93 -9.31
N ASP A 88 13.26 -10.03 -8.34
CA ASP A 88 14.51 -9.75 -7.64
C ASP A 88 14.43 -10.10 -6.14
N THR A 89 15.57 -9.97 -5.46
CA THR A 89 15.71 -10.17 -4.01
C THR A 89 15.92 -8.84 -3.26
N HIS A 90 15.61 -7.71 -3.89
CA HIS A 90 15.74 -6.41 -3.25
C HIS A 90 14.71 -6.32 -2.14
N ARG A 91 15.17 -5.88 -0.97
CA ARG A 91 14.32 -5.59 0.19
C ARG A 91 13.97 -4.12 0.16
N THR A 92 12.68 -3.83 0.11
CA THR A 92 12.12 -2.48 0.11
C THR A 92 10.99 -2.44 1.11
N GLY A 93 10.55 -1.24 1.45
CA GLY A 93 9.44 -1.04 2.37
C GLY A 93 9.76 0.01 3.43
N THR A 94 8.71 0.39 4.14
CA THR A 94 8.78 1.32 5.27
C THR A 94 8.81 0.53 6.57
N PHE A 95 9.90 0.62 7.35
CA PHE A 95 10.23 -0.30 8.46
C PHE A 95 9.06 -0.67 9.41
N PRO A 96 8.22 0.27 9.90
CA PRO A 96 7.08 -0.07 10.77
C PRO A 96 5.98 -0.90 10.11
N PHE A 97 5.97 -0.99 8.78
CA PHE A 97 4.95 -1.67 7.98
C PHE A 97 5.52 -2.85 7.18
N MET A 98 6.82 -3.16 7.28
CA MET A 98 7.38 -4.34 6.61
C MET A 98 6.82 -5.63 7.23
N SER A 99 6.62 -6.66 6.40
CA SER A 99 6.27 -8.00 6.88
C SER A 99 7.40 -8.59 7.73
N LEU A 100 7.06 -9.57 8.56
CA LEU A 100 8.03 -10.31 9.36
C LEU A 100 9.09 -10.99 8.48
N ASP A 101 8.71 -11.52 7.32
CA ASP A 101 9.64 -12.19 6.41
C ASP A 101 10.60 -11.21 5.75
N VAL A 102 10.13 -10.01 5.38
CA VAL A 102 11.00 -8.91 4.89
C VAL A 102 12.02 -8.51 5.96
N ILE A 103 11.59 -8.38 7.22
CA ILE A 103 12.46 -7.98 8.35
C ILE A 103 13.43 -9.10 8.74
N SER A 104 13.01 -10.36 8.66
CA SER A 104 13.82 -11.52 9.07
C SER A 104 15.07 -11.72 8.19
N CYS A 105 15.12 -11.07 7.02
CA CYS A 105 16.31 -11.01 6.17
C CYS A 105 16.85 -12.40 5.76
N SER A 106 15.96 -13.37 5.59
CA SER A 106 16.32 -14.72 5.19
C SER A 106 17.08 -14.70 3.85
N PRO A 107 18.22 -15.42 3.73
CA PRO A 107 18.97 -15.49 2.48
C PRO A 107 18.08 -15.96 1.33
N GLY A 108 18.06 -15.19 0.23
CA GLY A 108 17.22 -15.50 -0.92
C GLY A 108 15.74 -15.18 -0.76
N PHE A 109 15.36 -14.39 0.25
CA PHE A 109 14.00 -13.85 0.38
C PHE A 109 13.56 -13.15 -0.91
N ARG A 110 12.31 -13.38 -1.28
CA ARG A 110 11.62 -12.76 -2.42
C ARG A 110 10.26 -12.31 -1.95
N HIS A 111 9.97 -11.03 -2.16
CA HIS A 111 8.70 -10.43 -1.77
C HIS A 111 7.54 -11.12 -2.49
N THR A 112 6.40 -11.21 -1.81
CA THR A 112 5.18 -11.86 -2.28
C THR A 112 3.97 -10.97 -2.04
N VAL A 113 2.82 -11.34 -2.58
CA VAL A 113 1.58 -10.60 -2.32
C VAL A 113 1.15 -10.70 -0.84
N GLN A 114 1.57 -11.75 -0.14
CA GLN A 114 1.34 -11.92 1.29
C GLN A 114 2.05 -10.85 2.11
N ASP A 115 3.27 -10.45 1.70
CA ASP A 115 4.02 -9.37 2.34
C ASP A 115 3.29 -8.02 2.18
N ASP A 116 2.78 -7.71 0.98
CA ASP A 116 1.97 -6.50 0.74
C ASP A 116 0.66 -6.50 1.55
N MET A 117 0.04 -7.67 1.74
CA MET A 117 -1.15 -7.84 2.58
C MET A 117 -0.84 -7.68 4.08
N GLU A 118 0.29 -8.20 4.55
CA GLU A 118 0.73 -8.03 5.94
C GLU A 118 1.02 -6.56 6.24
N SER A 119 1.69 -5.86 5.32
CA SER A 119 1.90 -4.42 5.38
C SER A 119 0.59 -3.64 5.47
N LEU A 120 -0.42 -4.00 4.67
CA LEU A 120 -1.76 -3.39 4.75
C LEU A 120 -2.40 -3.60 6.13
N ALA A 121 -2.24 -4.79 6.73
CA ALA A 121 -2.75 -5.07 8.07
C ALA A 121 -2.06 -4.19 9.13
N TYR A 122 -0.75 -3.96 9.02
CA TYR A 122 -0.03 -3.03 9.90
C TYR A 122 -0.46 -1.58 9.72
N VAL A 123 -0.74 -1.13 8.50
CA VAL A 123 -1.30 0.21 8.25
C VAL A 123 -2.67 0.36 8.93
N LEU A 124 -3.55 -0.63 8.80
CA LEU A 124 -4.86 -0.64 9.45
C LEU A 124 -4.75 -0.59 10.98
N LEU A 125 -3.84 -1.38 11.56
CA LEU A 125 -3.59 -1.40 13.00
C LEU A 125 -3.01 -0.07 13.51
N PHE A 126 -2.06 0.50 12.78
CA PHE A 126 -1.48 1.79 13.13
C PHE A 126 -2.55 2.88 13.14
N CYS A 127 -3.38 2.95 12.11
CA CYS A 127 -4.44 3.94 12.05
C CYS A 127 -5.50 3.73 13.15
N SER A 128 -5.82 2.49 13.51
CA SER A 128 -6.84 2.22 14.53
C SER A 128 -6.38 2.56 15.95
N THR A 129 -5.06 2.52 16.20
CA THR A 129 -4.46 2.78 17.51
C THR A 129 -3.97 4.22 17.70
N ILE A 130 -3.58 4.91 16.62
CA ILE A 130 -2.97 6.25 16.70
C ILE A 130 -3.92 7.37 16.25
N LEU A 131 -4.81 7.12 15.28
CA LEU A 131 -5.60 8.18 14.64
C LEU A 131 -7.06 8.25 15.10
N LEU A 132 -7.51 7.28 15.89
CA LEU A 132 -8.86 7.26 16.44
C LEU A 132 -8.78 7.56 17.94
N ASP A 133 -9.21 8.76 18.33
CA ASP A 133 -9.47 9.06 19.74
C ASP A 133 -10.52 8.07 20.26
N HIS A 134 -10.20 7.39 21.35
CA HIS A 134 -11.09 6.45 22.05
C HIS A 134 -12.00 7.18 23.04
#